data_AF-K5WCH5-F1
#
_entry.id   AF-K5WCH5-F1
#
_cell.length_a   1.000
_cell.length_b   1.000
_cell.length_c   1.000
_cell.angle_alpha   90.00
_cell.angle_beta   90.00
_cell.angle_gamma   90.00
#
_symmetry.space_group_name_H-M   'P 1'
#
loop_
_entity.id
_entity.type
_entity.pdbx_description
1 polymer ?
#
loop_
_entity_poly.entity_id
_entity_poly.type
_entity_poly.pdbx_seq_one_letter_code
_entity_poly.pdbx_strand_id
1 'polypeptide(L)'
;MNVLVYTGPETLQGSVSLSITSLRSALYPNYTVQPVTLQSLTSHPWAASCALLVFPACRDHLALPSAVQASIRSYVENGGAFLGLRTAAKCGGMLLGSGDYTLRFQSKAGPTVYCSFVTGDEDQARKLGIVVEHGTTVSSVLAGAVAEFEGIESCHSARVVARNAEDHAVVAAEVEVGTGKIALWGVQLEVPIVAEDGASEVRVAEERRRDVLNKTLASLGLQLPMPPGSQPTHSLPQFLVASPSRPDVVARILESLAVKPPATLKDTNDTFAFHDAAEAETLLQQYRTAVPPDETRHVIAFENGALPPTVFTPLFNVQQFFEDLKTARGKAHLATSEPWGIGEALFYGEVVTSTQTLLDKNYQFLSSLSSPIVSLATHQIAGRGRGGNSWVSPLGCLQFSLRLRVPASQFPMSKLVFVQYLVALAVVDASRDSGVLGQLGDKVRIKWPNDVYIVGDGGEQKPVKVSGNIVYTTSDGDHVDIVIGCGINVLNPPPIPSLASILSLGAERPTMERTAAVVVTKFESLWSTFISNRGSFEPFMDRYLDSWLHSDQVVTLTATTPHQRVRIMGITSDYGLLRTIPEGGGYGASQDFIDLQPDGNSFDLMSGMIMTRAK
;
A
#
# COMPACT_ATOMS: atom_id res chain seq x y z
N MET A 1 1.81 5.58 3.08
CA MET A 1 2.97 6.33 2.54
C MET A 1 4.14 5.39 2.36
N ASN A 2 5.11 5.76 1.53
CA ASN A 2 6.26 4.92 1.17
C ASN A 2 7.53 5.37 1.89
N VAL A 3 8.32 4.41 2.38
CA VAL A 3 9.72 4.61 2.71
C VAL A 3 10.55 4.08 1.55
N LEU A 4 11.35 4.96 0.95
CA LEU A 4 12.10 4.66 -0.27
C LEU A 4 13.56 4.43 0.09
N VAL A 5 14.09 3.27 -0.28
CA VAL A 5 15.51 2.90 -0.05
C VAL A 5 16.26 2.98 -1.37
N TYR A 6 17.23 3.89 -1.49
CA TYR A 6 18.00 4.07 -2.72
C TYR A 6 18.82 2.82 -3.07
N THR A 7 18.76 2.39 -4.34
CA THR A 7 19.43 1.17 -4.85
C THR A 7 20.38 1.45 -6.02
N GLY A 8 21.02 2.62 -6.03
CA GLY A 8 22.01 2.96 -7.06
C GLY A 8 23.27 2.10 -7.02
N PRO A 9 24.08 2.13 -8.10
CA PRO A 9 25.30 1.32 -8.20
C PRO A 9 26.36 1.70 -7.15
N GLU A 10 26.27 2.89 -6.55
CA GLU A 10 27.16 3.37 -5.50
C GLU A 10 26.89 2.70 -4.14
N THR A 11 25.71 2.08 -3.97
CA THR A 11 25.28 1.47 -2.70
C THR A 11 25.86 0.07 -2.49
N LEU A 12 26.15 -0.26 -1.24
CA LEU A 12 26.50 -1.62 -0.84
C LEU A 12 25.23 -2.49 -0.82
N GLN A 13 25.17 -3.50 -1.69
CA GLN A 13 23.99 -4.37 -1.86
C GLN A 13 23.56 -5.10 -0.56
N GLY A 14 24.53 -5.47 0.29
CA GLY A 14 24.26 -6.02 1.62
C GLY A 14 23.52 -5.02 2.53
N SER A 15 23.98 -3.76 2.55
CA SER A 15 23.34 -2.68 3.31
C SER A 15 21.95 -2.35 2.78
N VAL A 16 21.74 -2.35 1.46
CA VAL A 16 20.41 -2.18 0.85
C VAL A 16 19.43 -3.24 1.35
N SER A 17 19.83 -4.51 1.27
CA SER A 17 18.96 -5.65 1.65
C SER A 17 18.61 -5.63 3.14
N LEU A 18 19.59 -5.31 3.99
CA LEU A 18 19.41 -5.22 5.44
C LEU A 18 18.60 -3.97 5.85
N SER A 19 18.81 -2.85 5.16
CA SER A 19 17.99 -1.63 5.35
C SER A 19 16.53 -1.91 5.06
N ILE A 20 16.23 -2.52 3.90
CA ILE A 20 14.85 -2.88 3.53
C ILE A 20 14.24 -3.82 4.57
N THR A 21 14.97 -4.85 4.98
CA THR A 21 14.47 -5.86 5.95
C THR A 21 14.19 -5.23 7.32
N SER A 22 15.15 -4.47 7.84
CA SER A 22 15.07 -3.84 9.17
C SER A 22 13.98 -2.78 9.22
N LEU A 23 13.86 -1.94 8.17
CA LEU A 23 12.81 -0.92 8.08
C LEU A 23 11.42 -1.55 7.90
N ARG A 24 11.28 -2.65 7.15
CA ARG A 24 9.99 -3.37 7.04
C ARG A 24 9.55 -3.88 8.40
N SER A 25 10.48 -4.48 9.15
CA SER A 25 10.18 -4.97 10.50
C SER A 25 9.81 -3.84 11.46
N ALA A 26 10.43 -2.67 11.34
CA ALA A 26 10.20 -1.53 12.23
C ALA A 26 8.95 -0.71 11.88
N LEU A 27 8.55 -0.65 10.60
CA LEU A 27 7.54 0.31 10.12
C LEU A 27 6.25 -0.33 9.60
N TYR A 28 6.23 -1.65 9.36
CA TYR A 28 5.00 -2.35 9.01
C TYR A 28 4.04 -2.39 10.22
N PRO A 29 2.72 -2.18 10.05
CA PRO A 29 1.98 -1.94 8.80
C PRO A 29 1.75 -0.44 8.47
N ASN A 30 2.39 0.49 9.16
CA ASN A 30 2.11 1.92 8.96
C ASN A 30 2.68 2.47 7.63
N TYR A 31 3.77 1.85 7.14
CA TYR A 31 4.45 2.27 5.91
C TYR A 31 4.87 1.08 5.03
N THR A 32 4.90 1.30 3.72
CA THR A 32 5.49 0.35 2.76
C THR A 32 6.95 0.71 2.52
N VAL A 33 7.86 -0.26 2.64
CA VAL A 33 9.29 -0.04 2.32
C VAL A 33 9.61 -0.62 0.95
N GLN A 34 10.08 0.25 0.04
CA GLN A 34 10.33 -0.08 -1.37
C GLN A 34 11.73 0.38 -1.80
N PRO A 35 12.42 -0.38 -2.67
CA PRO A 35 13.63 0.11 -3.33
C PRO A 35 13.29 1.22 -4.33
N VAL A 36 14.18 2.20 -4.49
CA VAL A 36 14.06 3.26 -5.51
C VAL A 36 15.38 3.39 -6.28
N THR A 37 15.27 3.36 -7.61
CA THR A 37 16.42 3.49 -8.51
C THR A 37 16.73 4.95 -8.82
N LEU A 38 17.94 5.23 -9.32
CA LEU A 38 18.31 6.55 -9.81
C LEU A 38 17.37 7.04 -10.93
N GLN A 39 16.98 6.13 -11.83
CA GLN A 39 16.03 6.44 -12.89
C GLN A 39 14.70 6.89 -12.31
N SER A 40 14.15 6.16 -11.34
CA SER A 40 12.90 6.52 -10.67
C SER A 40 12.98 7.86 -9.95
N LEU A 41 14.10 8.18 -9.29
CA LEU A 41 14.30 9.50 -8.67
C LEU A 41 14.38 10.65 -9.69
N THR A 42 14.73 10.35 -10.93
CA THR A 42 14.87 11.31 -12.03
C THR A 42 13.57 11.52 -12.79
N SER A 43 12.86 10.43 -13.11
CA SER A 43 11.71 10.44 -14.03
C SER A 43 10.34 10.42 -13.35
N HIS A 44 10.26 10.03 -12.08
CA HIS A 44 8.98 9.85 -11.39
C HIS A 44 8.78 10.85 -10.25
N PRO A 45 7.56 11.33 -10.01
CA PRO A 45 7.23 12.23 -8.90
C PRO A 45 7.12 11.47 -7.57
N TRP A 46 8.25 11.02 -7.05
CA TRP A 46 8.35 10.17 -5.86
C TRP A 46 8.07 10.92 -4.54
N ALA A 47 8.49 12.19 -4.45
CA ALA A 47 8.49 12.99 -3.22
C ALA A 47 7.11 13.08 -2.56
N ALA A 48 6.05 13.16 -3.37
CA ALA A 48 4.66 13.26 -2.94
C ALA A 48 4.17 12.09 -2.06
N SER A 49 4.72 10.90 -2.27
CA SER A 49 4.30 9.67 -1.59
C SER A 49 5.34 9.18 -0.57
N CYS A 50 6.47 9.88 -0.47
CA CYS A 50 7.63 9.49 0.31
C CYS A 50 7.56 10.07 1.72
N ALA A 51 7.40 9.21 2.72
CA ALA A 51 7.48 9.59 4.13
C ALA A 51 8.93 9.67 4.63
N LEU A 52 9.83 8.86 4.04
CA LEU A 52 11.24 8.82 4.40
C LEU A 52 12.06 8.35 3.18
N LEU A 53 13.10 9.12 2.83
CA LEU A 53 14.10 8.71 1.86
C LEU A 53 15.35 8.20 2.59
N VAL A 54 15.74 6.96 2.31
CA VAL A 54 16.86 6.29 2.96
C VAL A 54 17.98 6.05 1.95
N PHE A 55 19.19 6.48 2.31
CA PHE A 55 20.41 6.16 1.59
C PHE A 55 21.21 5.14 2.42
N PRO A 56 21.29 3.87 1.97
CA PRO A 56 22.14 2.85 2.59
C PRO A 56 23.64 3.18 2.45
N ALA A 57 24.48 2.36 3.08
CA ALA A 57 25.93 2.54 3.05
C ALA A 57 26.46 2.58 1.61
N CYS A 58 27.16 3.66 1.24
CA CYS A 58 27.66 3.91 -0.11
C CYS A 58 29.18 3.74 -0.17
N ARG A 59 29.71 3.15 -1.26
CA ARG A 59 31.12 2.69 -1.33
C ARG A 59 32.13 3.75 -0.94
N ASP A 60 32.09 4.96 -1.52
CA ASP A 60 32.84 6.15 -1.05
C ASP A 60 32.34 7.44 -1.73
N HIS A 61 32.16 7.39 -3.05
CA HIS A 61 31.61 8.52 -3.82
C HIS A 61 30.18 8.24 -4.27
N LEU A 62 29.24 8.99 -3.69
CA LEU A 62 27.89 9.06 -4.21
C LEU A 62 27.89 10.02 -5.40
N ALA A 63 27.50 9.61 -6.61
CA ALA A 63 27.48 10.48 -7.78
C ALA A 63 26.04 10.63 -8.31
N LEU A 64 25.32 11.65 -7.83
CA LEU A 64 23.95 11.92 -8.25
C LEU A 64 23.92 13.05 -9.29
N PRO A 65 23.10 12.95 -10.35
CA PRO A 65 22.84 14.07 -11.25
C PRO A 65 22.30 15.29 -10.50
N SER A 66 22.65 16.50 -10.94
CA SER A 66 22.25 17.75 -10.27
C SER A 66 20.73 17.91 -10.14
N ALA A 67 19.96 17.41 -11.11
CA ALA A 67 18.49 17.41 -11.06
C ALA A 67 17.96 16.56 -9.89
N VAL A 68 18.54 15.36 -9.67
CA VAL A 68 18.17 14.47 -8.56
C VAL A 68 18.54 15.09 -7.22
N GLN A 69 19.74 15.68 -7.11
CA GLN A 69 20.16 16.41 -5.91
C GLN A 69 19.19 17.54 -5.56
N ALA A 70 18.76 18.32 -6.56
CA ALA A 70 17.80 19.40 -6.37
C ALA A 70 16.43 18.89 -5.92
N SER A 71 15.95 17.78 -6.49
CA SER A 71 14.69 17.14 -6.07
C SER A 71 14.75 16.62 -4.64
N ILE A 72 15.84 15.96 -4.23
CA ILE A 72 16.03 15.47 -2.85
C ILE A 72 16.10 16.66 -1.88
N ARG A 73 16.85 17.71 -2.23
CA ARG A 73 16.92 18.93 -1.44
C ARG A 73 15.53 19.54 -1.24
N SER A 74 14.80 19.76 -2.33
CA SER A 74 13.45 20.32 -2.30
C SER A 74 12.49 19.47 -1.46
N TYR A 75 12.58 18.14 -1.55
CA TYR A 75 11.79 17.24 -0.73
C TYR A 75 12.02 17.45 0.78
N VAL A 76 13.28 17.49 1.22
CA VAL A 76 13.60 17.68 2.64
C VAL A 76 13.25 19.10 3.09
N GLU A 77 13.63 20.12 2.34
CA GLU A 77 13.38 21.52 2.70
C GLU A 77 11.88 21.83 2.87
N ASN A 78 11.02 21.10 2.15
CA ASN A 78 9.56 21.21 2.23
C ASN A 78 8.90 20.21 3.21
N GLY A 79 9.64 19.70 4.20
CA GLY A 79 9.07 18.87 5.28
C GLY A 79 9.32 17.38 5.17
N GLY A 80 10.05 16.93 4.15
CA GLY A 80 10.46 15.53 4.01
C GLY A 80 11.48 15.08 5.06
N ALA A 81 11.60 13.76 5.24
CA ALA A 81 12.57 13.14 6.13
C ALA A 81 13.64 12.39 5.34
N PHE A 82 14.91 12.51 5.76
CA PHE A 82 16.04 11.83 5.16
C PHE A 82 16.84 11.03 6.20
N LEU A 83 17.17 9.77 5.89
CA LEU A 83 18.05 8.93 6.70
C LEU A 83 19.27 8.50 5.87
N GLY A 84 20.45 8.94 6.26
CA GLY A 84 21.72 8.48 5.71
C GLY A 84 22.36 7.44 6.63
N LEU A 85 22.46 6.20 6.17
CA LEU A 85 23.22 5.14 6.81
C LEU A 85 24.59 5.09 6.12
N ARG A 86 25.63 5.59 6.77
CA ARG A 86 26.98 5.73 6.20
C ARG A 86 26.99 6.42 4.81
N THR A 87 26.33 7.57 4.73
CA THR A 87 26.21 8.37 3.50
C THR A 87 26.67 9.81 3.77
N ALA A 88 27.61 10.29 2.96
CA ALA A 88 28.16 11.64 3.11
C ALA A 88 27.13 12.71 2.74
N ALA A 89 27.04 13.76 3.57
CA ALA A 89 26.10 14.86 3.36
C ALA A 89 26.62 16.17 3.97
N LYS A 90 26.21 17.29 3.37
CA LYS A 90 26.47 18.64 3.87
C LYS A 90 25.15 19.35 4.14
N CYS A 91 25.00 19.92 5.34
CA CYS A 91 23.80 20.67 5.75
C CYS A 91 24.20 22.05 6.28
N GLY A 92 23.86 23.15 5.59
CA GLY A 92 24.22 24.50 6.06
C GLY A 92 24.20 25.60 5.01
N GLY A 93 24.84 26.73 5.30
CA GLY A 93 24.81 27.95 4.48
C GLY A 93 25.48 27.84 3.10
N MET A 94 25.29 28.87 2.26
CA MET A 94 25.74 28.94 0.86
C MET A 94 27.27 28.89 0.64
N LEU A 95 28.08 28.95 1.70
CA LEU A 95 29.54 28.96 1.59
C LEU A 95 30.06 27.67 0.93
N LEU A 96 30.87 27.84 -0.11
CA LEU A 96 31.62 26.78 -0.78
C LEU A 96 32.60 26.17 0.23
N GLY A 97 32.36 24.93 0.64
CA GLY A 97 33.33 24.13 1.39
C GLY A 97 34.11 23.27 0.40
N SER A 98 35.39 23.04 0.66
CA SER A 98 36.34 22.34 -0.21
C SER A 98 36.20 20.81 -0.24
N GLY A 99 35.01 20.25 0.00
CA GLY A 99 34.77 18.81 0.05
C GLY A 99 33.80 18.30 -1.02
N ASP A 100 34.01 17.07 -1.48
CA ASP A 100 33.18 16.36 -2.47
C ASP A 100 31.87 15.84 -1.87
N TYR A 101 30.98 16.76 -1.46
CA TYR A 101 29.64 16.42 -0.98
C TYR A 101 28.62 16.47 -2.10
N THR A 102 28.07 15.31 -2.44
CA THR A 102 27.01 15.15 -3.46
C THR A 102 25.62 15.50 -2.93
N LEU A 103 25.34 15.26 -1.64
CA LEU A 103 24.09 15.68 -1.01
C LEU A 103 24.31 16.97 -0.23
N ARG A 104 23.55 18.01 -0.60
CA ARG A 104 23.66 19.36 -0.03
C ARG A 104 22.28 19.89 0.33
N PHE A 105 22.09 20.26 1.59
CA PHE A 105 20.84 20.74 2.17
C PHE A 105 21.03 22.14 2.76
N GLN A 106 20.05 23.05 2.60
CA GLN A 106 20.15 24.42 3.11
C GLN A 106 19.40 24.58 4.44
N SER A 107 20.11 25.07 5.47
CA SER A 107 19.50 25.50 6.74
C SER A 107 19.46 27.03 6.83
N LYS A 108 18.39 27.59 7.42
CA LYS A 108 18.08 29.03 7.39
C LYS A 108 18.97 29.92 8.28
N ALA A 109 19.76 29.36 9.19
CA ALA A 109 20.78 30.10 9.93
C ALA A 109 21.70 29.14 10.71
N GLY A 110 23.03 29.30 10.59
CA GLY A 110 24.01 28.62 11.44
C GLY A 110 25.26 28.12 10.71
N PRO A 111 26.27 27.65 11.48
CA PRO A 111 27.44 26.97 10.93
C PRO A 111 27.03 25.69 10.19
N THR A 112 27.81 25.35 9.17
CA THR A 112 27.55 24.19 8.30
C THR A 112 27.96 22.89 8.99
N VAL A 113 27.06 21.91 8.96
CA VAL A 113 27.32 20.53 9.37
C VAL A 113 27.85 19.74 8.19
N TYR A 114 28.96 19.05 8.41
CA TYR A 114 29.56 18.13 7.45
C TYR A 114 29.54 16.73 8.02
N CYS A 115 29.17 15.76 7.19
CA CYS A 115 29.37 14.34 7.43
C CYS A 115 30.16 13.78 6.26
N SER A 116 31.40 13.39 6.51
CA SER A 116 32.32 12.77 5.56
C SER A 116 32.83 11.43 6.08
N PHE A 117 33.42 10.64 5.19
CA PHE A 117 34.03 9.36 5.52
C PHE A 117 35.46 9.39 5.02
N VAL A 118 36.42 9.08 5.89
CA VAL A 118 37.84 9.05 5.52
C VAL A 118 38.17 7.69 4.92
N THR A 119 38.60 7.68 3.67
CA THR A 119 39.09 6.48 2.99
C THR A 119 40.50 6.15 3.48
N GLY A 120 40.67 5.05 4.21
CA GLY A 120 41.98 4.50 4.58
C GLY A 120 42.15 3.07 4.05
N ASP A 121 43.37 2.55 4.08
CA ASP A 121 43.74 1.14 3.73
C ASP A 121 43.05 0.07 4.62
N GLU A 122 42.21 0.50 5.57
CA GLU A 122 41.53 -0.32 6.58
C GLU A 122 40.03 -0.47 6.29
N ASP A 123 39.65 -0.97 5.10
CA ASP A 123 38.25 -1.29 4.74
C ASP A 123 37.72 -2.54 5.50
N GLN A 124 38.32 -2.85 6.66
CA GLN A 124 37.87 -3.94 7.54
C GLN A 124 36.73 -3.44 8.42
N ALA A 125 35.58 -4.10 8.31
CA ALA A 125 34.42 -3.79 9.14
C ALA A 125 34.76 -4.00 10.63
N ARG A 126 34.68 -2.94 11.43
CA ARG A 126 34.94 -2.90 12.87
C ARG A 126 33.65 -2.94 13.65
N LYS A 127 33.69 -3.52 14.85
CA LYS A 127 32.59 -3.50 15.81
C LYS A 127 32.85 -2.37 16.80
N LEU A 128 31.96 -1.39 16.87
CA LEU A 128 32.04 -0.24 17.76
C LEU A 128 30.97 -0.31 18.85
N GLY A 129 31.34 0.17 20.04
CA GLY A 129 30.38 0.56 21.07
C GLY A 129 29.90 1.98 20.83
N ILE A 130 28.59 2.21 20.90
CA ILE A 130 28.01 3.57 20.80
C ILE A 130 27.21 3.89 22.05
N VAL A 131 27.26 5.16 22.46
CA VAL A 131 26.47 5.73 23.54
C VAL A 131 25.48 6.72 22.92
N VAL A 132 24.19 6.38 23.00
CA VAL A 132 23.10 7.21 22.50
C VAL A 132 22.68 8.21 23.57
N GLU A 133 22.21 9.37 23.15
CA GLU A 133 21.65 10.40 24.03
C GLU A 133 20.68 9.75 25.05
N HIS A 134 20.78 10.14 26.33
CA HIS A 134 20.16 9.50 27.50
C HIS A 134 20.86 8.23 28.05
N GLY A 135 22.10 7.94 27.63
CA GLY A 135 22.98 6.97 28.29
C GLY A 135 22.75 5.50 27.89
N THR A 136 22.01 5.24 26.81
CA THR A 136 21.84 3.88 26.30
C THR A 136 23.09 3.47 25.53
N THR A 137 23.79 2.45 26.01
CA THR A 137 24.97 1.89 25.33
C THR A 137 24.58 0.67 24.49
N VAL A 138 24.96 0.69 23.21
CA VAL A 138 24.85 -0.44 22.28
C VAL A 138 26.25 -0.90 21.94
N SER A 139 26.59 -2.14 22.27
CA SER A 139 27.88 -2.74 21.92
C SER A 139 27.81 -3.39 20.53
N SER A 140 28.97 -3.53 19.89
CA SER A 140 29.14 -4.33 18.68
C SER A 140 28.36 -3.88 17.44
N VAL A 141 28.11 -2.57 17.28
CA VAL A 141 27.52 -2.02 16.05
C VAL A 141 28.58 -1.99 14.96
N LEU A 142 28.24 -2.43 13.74
CA LEU A 142 29.19 -2.47 12.64
C LEU A 142 29.51 -1.06 12.12
N ALA A 143 30.79 -0.78 11.92
CA ALA A 143 31.29 0.43 11.31
C ALA A 143 32.34 0.07 10.26
N GLY A 144 32.29 0.74 9.10
CA GLY A 144 33.33 0.62 8.07
C GLY A 144 34.35 1.74 8.23
N ALA A 145 34.47 2.58 7.19
CA ALA A 145 35.23 3.83 7.23
C ALA A 145 34.82 4.73 8.41
N VAL A 146 35.81 5.46 8.95
CA VAL A 146 35.60 6.39 10.07
C VAL A 146 34.77 7.57 9.57
N ALA A 147 33.65 7.82 10.23
CA ALA A 147 32.79 8.96 9.98
C ALA A 147 33.35 10.18 10.70
N GLU A 148 33.55 11.27 9.96
CA GLU A 148 33.92 12.56 10.51
C GLU A 148 32.72 13.49 10.45
N PHE A 149 32.41 14.06 11.62
CA PHE A 149 31.36 15.04 11.74
C PHE A 149 31.94 16.38 12.20
N GLU A 150 31.75 17.41 11.39
CA GLU A 150 32.22 18.76 11.68
C GLU A 150 31.05 19.73 11.81
N GLY A 151 31.19 20.74 12.68
CA GLY A 151 30.24 21.85 12.80
C GLY A 151 28.92 21.54 13.51
N ILE A 152 28.71 20.30 14.01
CA ILE A 152 27.47 19.94 14.72
C ILE A 152 27.33 20.69 16.04
N GLU A 153 28.39 20.71 16.85
CA GLU A 153 28.31 21.24 18.21
C GLU A 153 28.04 22.75 18.25
N SER A 154 28.33 23.45 17.15
CA SER A 154 28.07 24.87 16.98
C SER A 154 26.76 25.16 16.23
N CYS A 155 26.07 24.16 15.70
CA CYS A 155 24.87 24.33 14.88
C CYS A 155 23.59 24.15 15.72
N HIS A 156 22.85 25.24 15.93
CA HIS A 156 21.61 25.22 16.73
C HIS A 156 20.49 24.37 16.12
N SER A 157 20.50 24.14 14.80
CA SER A 157 19.55 23.26 14.13
C SER A 157 20.03 21.81 14.07
N ALA A 158 21.11 21.46 14.77
CA ALA A 158 21.67 20.11 14.81
C ALA A 158 21.70 19.55 16.23
N ARG A 159 21.52 18.25 16.36
CA ARG A 159 21.55 17.49 17.61
C ARG A 159 22.46 16.28 17.47
N VAL A 160 23.38 16.09 18.42
CA VAL A 160 24.19 14.86 18.50
C VAL A 160 23.31 13.74 19.04
N VAL A 161 23.13 12.68 18.25
CA VAL A 161 22.28 11.54 18.62
C VAL A 161 23.09 10.45 19.32
N ALA A 162 24.32 10.21 18.86
CA ALA A 162 25.18 9.19 19.44
C ALA A 162 26.66 9.55 19.32
N ARG A 163 27.44 9.06 20.28
CA ARG A 163 28.91 9.15 20.31
C ARG A 163 29.53 7.77 20.41
N ASN A 164 30.75 7.63 19.93
CA ASN A 164 31.58 6.46 20.16
C ASN A 164 31.82 6.30 21.68
N ALA A 165 31.73 5.07 22.18
CA ALA A 165 31.94 4.76 23.59
C ALA A 165 33.40 4.92 24.05
N GLU A 166 34.37 4.82 23.13
CA GLU A 166 35.80 4.84 23.46
C GLU A 166 36.41 6.24 23.40
N ASP A 167 36.26 6.94 22.26
CA ASP A 167 36.90 8.24 22.01
C ASP A 167 35.92 9.44 22.09
N HIS A 168 34.64 9.18 22.36
CA HIS A 168 33.56 10.18 22.42
C HIS A 168 33.35 11.01 21.14
N ALA A 169 33.91 10.59 20.01
CA ALA A 169 33.65 11.19 18.71
C ALA A 169 32.16 11.07 18.35
N VAL A 170 31.61 12.06 17.63
CA VAL A 170 30.23 12.00 17.15
C VAL A 170 30.12 10.90 16.09
N VAL A 171 29.13 10.02 16.23
CA VAL A 171 28.86 8.93 15.26
C VAL A 171 27.44 8.99 14.68
N ALA A 172 26.58 9.82 15.24
CA ALA A 172 25.26 10.09 14.66
C ALA A 172 24.75 11.48 15.03
N ALA A 173 24.02 12.09 14.11
CA ALA A 173 23.45 13.41 14.30
C ALA A 173 22.14 13.60 13.54
N GLU A 174 21.29 14.45 14.09
CA GLU A 174 20.07 14.92 13.45
C GLU A 174 20.19 16.40 13.13
N VAL A 175 19.64 16.81 11.99
CA VAL A 175 19.67 18.20 11.52
C VAL A 175 18.30 18.59 10.99
N GLU A 176 17.77 19.72 11.45
CA GLU A 176 16.58 20.35 10.89
C GLU A 176 16.96 21.21 9.68
N VAL A 177 16.23 21.01 8.57
CA VAL A 177 16.50 21.67 7.28
C VAL A 177 15.17 22.15 6.70
N GLY A 178 14.98 23.48 6.62
CA GLY A 178 13.69 24.04 6.23
C GLY A 178 12.61 23.66 7.25
N THR A 179 11.58 22.93 6.80
CA THR A 179 10.59 22.28 7.69
C THR A 179 10.80 20.77 7.84
N GLY A 180 11.82 20.21 7.21
CA GLY A 180 12.12 18.77 7.23
C GLY A 180 13.26 18.40 8.18
N LYS A 181 13.59 17.11 8.17
CA LYS A 181 14.50 16.50 9.13
C LYS A 181 15.47 15.53 8.45
N ILE A 182 16.70 15.53 8.91
CA ILE A 182 17.77 14.66 8.43
C ILE A 182 18.36 13.92 9.63
N ALA A 183 18.56 12.61 9.53
CA ALA A 183 19.38 11.83 10.45
C ALA A 183 20.53 11.19 9.68
N LEU A 184 21.75 11.38 10.17
CA LEU A 184 22.98 10.83 9.59
C LEU A 184 23.64 9.93 10.62
N TRP A 185 23.87 8.68 10.23
CA TRP A 185 24.55 7.68 11.04
C TRP A 185 25.87 7.30 10.36
N GLY A 186 26.98 7.45 11.07
CA GLY A 186 28.31 7.04 10.62
C GLY A 186 28.54 5.52 10.72
N VAL A 187 27.67 4.82 11.46
CA VAL A 187 27.69 3.37 11.66
C VAL A 187 26.54 2.70 10.92
N GLN A 188 26.63 1.39 10.71
CA GLN A 188 25.63 0.60 9.99
C GLN A 188 24.53 0.11 10.93
N LEU A 189 23.61 1.02 11.27
CA LEU A 189 22.51 0.73 12.18
C LEU A 189 21.54 -0.32 11.61
N GLU A 190 21.52 -0.54 10.30
CA GLU A 190 20.69 -1.53 9.61
C GLU A 190 21.15 -2.98 9.79
N VAL A 191 22.38 -3.20 10.25
CA VAL A 191 23.00 -4.53 10.35
C VAL A 191 22.66 -5.16 11.71
N PRO A 192 21.98 -6.32 11.75
CA PRO A 192 21.70 -7.02 13.01
C PRO A 192 22.98 -7.47 13.71
N ILE A 193 22.98 -7.41 15.04
CA ILE A 193 24.05 -7.95 15.88
C ILE A 193 23.77 -9.45 16.09
N VAL A 194 24.57 -10.29 15.43
CA VAL A 194 24.46 -11.75 15.47
C VAL A 194 25.68 -12.41 16.12
N ALA A 195 25.47 -13.56 16.76
CA ALA A 195 26.53 -14.42 17.28
C ALA A 195 26.21 -15.89 16.99
N GLU A 196 27.26 -16.71 16.81
CA GLU A 196 27.14 -18.13 16.46
C GLU A 196 26.34 -18.94 17.50
N ASP A 197 26.42 -18.57 18.79
CA ASP A 197 25.80 -19.32 19.90
C ASP A 197 24.67 -18.57 20.65
N GLY A 198 24.14 -17.48 20.11
CA GLY A 198 22.94 -16.83 20.66
C GLY A 198 23.03 -16.29 22.10
N ALA A 199 24.22 -15.89 22.54
CA ALA A 199 24.48 -15.39 23.90
C ALA A 199 23.51 -14.27 24.33
N SER A 200 23.08 -14.28 25.61
CA SER A 200 22.13 -13.32 26.18
C SER A 200 22.53 -11.85 25.94
N GLU A 201 23.82 -11.54 26.03
CA GLU A 201 24.37 -10.21 25.81
C GLU A 201 24.16 -9.69 24.39
N VAL A 202 24.24 -10.58 23.39
CA VAL A 202 24.04 -10.25 21.97
C VAL A 202 22.57 -9.93 21.71
N ARG A 203 21.65 -10.68 22.34
CA ARG A 203 20.22 -10.40 22.27
C ARG A 203 19.89 -9.02 22.86
N VAL A 204 20.45 -8.70 24.02
CA VAL A 204 20.27 -7.39 24.65
C VAL A 204 20.86 -6.28 23.79
N ALA A 205 22.05 -6.47 23.21
CA ALA A 205 22.66 -5.50 22.30
C ALA A 205 21.79 -5.28 21.05
N GLU A 206 21.27 -6.34 20.45
CA GLU A 206 20.39 -6.27 19.28
C GLU A 206 19.04 -5.60 19.60
N GLU A 207 18.45 -5.89 20.76
CA GLU A 207 17.23 -5.21 21.23
C GLU A 207 17.47 -3.70 21.40
N ARG A 208 18.61 -3.31 21.98
CA ARG A 208 18.98 -1.90 22.10
C ARG A 208 19.26 -1.25 20.75
N ARG A 209 19.95 -1.93 19.83
CA ARG A 209 20.16 -1.44 18.46
C ARG A 209 18.84 -1.17 17.76
N ARG A 210 17.88 -2.10 17.85
CA ARG A 210 16.52 -1.93 17.31
C ARG A 210 15.79 -0.75 17.94
N ASP A 211 15.89 -0.58 19.25
CA ASP A 211 15.30 0.56 19.96
C ASP A 211 15.89 1.89 19.48
N VAL A 212 17.21 1.94 19.25
CA VAL A 212 17.89 3.12 18.69
C VAL A 212 17.44 3.42 17.26
N LEU A 213 17.29 2.41 16.40
CA LEU A 213 16.71 2.57 15.07
C LEU A 213 15.28 3.11 15.15
N ASN A 214 14.44 2.53 16.00
CA ASN A 214 13.05 2.96 16.20
C ASN A 214 12.98 4.42 16.68
N LYS A 215 13.81 4.81 17.66
CA LYS A 215 13.88 6.19 18.15
C LYS A 215 14.31 7.18 17.05
N THR A 216 15.26 6.77 16.19
CA THR A 216 15.66 7.57 15.01
C THR A 216 14.52 7.73 14.01
N LEU A 217 13.76 6.67 13.76
CA LEU A 217 12.59 6.75 12.86
C LEU A 217 11.50 7.65 13.45
N ALA A 218 11.24 7.55 14.75
CA ALA A 218 10.29 8.40 15.45
C ALA A 218 10.70 9.88 15.46
N SER A 219 11.98 10.20 15.68
CA SER A 219 12.48 11.58 15.65
C SER A 219 12.35 12.22 14.27
N LEU A 220 12.54 11.43 13.21
CA LEU A 220 12.27 11.80 11.81
C LEU A 220 10.77 11.98 11.48
N GLY A 221 9.86 11.73 12.44
CA GLY A 221 8.42 11.95 12.28
C GLY A 221 7.62 10.73 11.81
N LEU A 222 8.22 9.55 11.78
CA LEU A 222 7.54 8.32 11.40
C LEU A 222 6.75 7.78 12.60
N GLN A 223 5.55 7.29 12.35
CA GLN A 223 4.70 6.66 13.37
C GLN A 223 4.98 5.17 13.44
N LEU A 224 5.63 4.72 14.51
CA LEU A 224 5.94 3.32 14.71
C LEU A 224 4.67 2.49 14.99
N PRO A 225 4.64 1.21 14.56
CA PRO A 225 3.56 0.31 14.91
C PRO A 225 3.50 0.10 16.43
N MET A 226 2.33 -0.26 16.94
CA MET A 226 2.20 -0.78 18.30
C MET A 226 3.13 -2.00 18.51
N PRO A 227 3.61 -2.27 19.73
CA PRO A 227 4.63 -3.28 19.99
C PRO A 227 4.31 -4.64 19.33
N PRO A 228 5.31 -5.31 18.73
CA PRO A 228 5.14 -6.59 18.07
C PRO A 228 4.61 -7.63 19.06
N GLY A 229 3.48 -8.26 18.73
CA GLY A 229 2.78 -9.23 19.57
C GLY A 229 1.25 -9.24 19.42
N SER A 230 0.66 -8.28 18.68
CA SER A 230 -0.81 -8.15 18.57
C SER A 230 -1.43 -8.76 17.31
N GLN A 231 -0.64 -9.16 16.30
CA GLN A 231 -1.17 -9.72 15.04
C GLN A 231 -0.45 -11.02 14.66
N PRO A 232 -1.20 -12.08 14.28
CA PRO A 232 -0.61 -13.30 13.75
C PRO A 232 0.21 -13.02 12.48
N THR A 233 1.39 -13.62 12.39
CA THR A 233 2.28 -13.51 11.21
C THR A 233 2.04 -14.60 10.18
N HIS A 234 1.11 -15.51 10.45
CA HIS A 234 0.73 -16.64 9.60
C HIS A 234 -0.79 -16.64 9.37
N SER A 235 -1.23 -17.35 8.34
CA SER A 235 -2.65 -17.43 8.02
C SER A 235 -3.42 -18.18 9.11
N LEU A 236 -4.60 -17.69 9.43
CA LEU A 236 -5.56 -18.37 10.31
C LEU A 236 -6.62 -19.11 9.46
N PRO A 237 -7.34 -20.09 10.05
CA PRO A 237 -8.48 -20.72 9.41
C PRO A 237 -9.51 -19.69 8.91
N GLN A 238 -10.00 -19.91 7.69
CA GLN A 238 -11.04 -19.10 7.05
C GLN A 238 -12.40 -19.75 7.23
N PHE A 239 -13.46 -18.97 7.22
CA PHE A 239 -14.83 -19.43 7.30
C PHE A 239 -15.50 -19.32 5.94
N LEU A 240 -16.07 -20.42 5.44
CA LEU A 240 -17.01 -20.40 4.31
C LEU A 240 -18.42 -20.31 4.87
N VAL A 241 -19.06 -19.18 4.64
CA VAL A 241 -20.40 -18.84 5.16
C VAL A 241 -21.27 -18.30 4.03
N ALA A 242 -22.58 -18.32 4.24
CA ALA A 242 -23.54 -17.70 3.35
C ALA A 242 -24.60 -16.91 4.12
N SER A 243 -25.33 -16.06 3.40
CA SER A 243 -26.47 -15.35 3.97
C SER A 243 -27.44 -16.33 4.63
N PRO A 244 -27.90 -16.09 5.87
CA PRO A 244 -28.89 -16.94 6.52
C PRO A 244 -30.21 -17.06 5.73
N SER A 245 -30.51 -16.12 4.82
CA SER A 245 -31.66 -16.21 3.91
C SER A 245 -31.47 -17.19 2.75
N ARG A 246 -30.25 -17.70 2.55
CA ARG A 246 -29.85 -18.63 1.48
C ARG A 246 -29.07 -19.81 2.08
N PRO A 247 -29.71 -20.65 2.91
CA PRO A 247 -29.03 -21.71 3.68
C PRO A 247 -28.39 -22.81 2.80
N ASP A 248 -28.77 -22.91 1.54
CA ASP A 248 -28.31 -23.92 0.58
C ASP A 248 -26.98 -23.57 -0.11
N VAL A 249 -26.53 -22.31 -0.03
CA VAL A 249 -25.39 -21.80 -0.81
C VAL A 249 -24.08 -22.49 -0.48
N VAL A 250 -23.77 -22.69 0.81
CA VAL A 250 -22.52 -23.35 1.22
C VAL A 250 -22.49 -24.81 0.74
N ALA A 251 -23.60 -25.53 0.88
CA ALA A 251 -23.72 -26.91 0.41
C ALA A 251 -23.50 -27.00 -1.12
N ARG A 252 -24.09 -26.09 -1.90
CA ARG A 252 -23.86 -26.01 -3.35
C ARG A 252 -22.41 -25.70 -3.72
N ILE A 253 -21.75 -24.83 -2.96
CA ILE A 253 -20.31 -24.53 -3.16
C ILE A 253 -19.47 -25.78 -2.90
N LEU A 254 -19.73 -26.49 -1.80
CA LEU A 254 -19.01 -27.72 -1.47
C LEU A 254 -19.25 -28.82 -2.52
N GLU A 255 -20.48 -28.96 -3.00
CA GLU A 255 -20.83 -29.89 -4.09
C GLU A 255 -20.09 -29.55 -5.39
N SER A 256 -20.05 -28.27 -5.78
CA SER A 256 -19.32 -27.77 -6.95
C SER A 256 -17.82 -28.03 -6.85
N LEU A 257 -17.26 -27.94 -5.64
CA LEU A 257 -15.86 -28.28 -5.35
C LEU A 257 -15.60 -29.79 -5.28
N ALA A 258 -16.65 -30.63 -5.32
CA ALA A 258 -16.59 -32.07 -5.03
C ALA A 258 -15.95 -32.38 -3.67
N VAL A 259 -16.28 -31.56 -2.66
CA VAL A 259 -15.73 -31.63 -1.29
C VAL A 259 -16.83 -32.02 -0.31
N LYS A 260 -16.53 -32.99 0.56
CA LYS A 260 -17.34 -33.31 1.74
C LYS A 260 -16.43 -33.25 2.98
N PRO A 261 -16.53 -32.22 3.83
CA PRO A 261 -15.71 -32.12 5.03
C PRO A 261 -15.82 -33.37 5.94
N PRO A 262 -14.71 -33.80 6.58
CA PRO A 262 -13.35 -33.30 6.39
C PRO A 262 -12.75 -33.76 5.05
N ALA A 263 -12.13 -32.85 4.31
CA ALA A 263 -11.53 -33.15 3.00
C ALA A 263 -10.30 -32.28 2.71
N THR A 264 -9.52 -32.67 1.70
CA THR A 264 -8.37 -31.89 1.22
C THR A 264 -8.43 -31.72 -0.28
N LEU A 265 -8.25 -30.48 -0.74
CA LEU A 265 -8.12 -30.13 -2.15
C LEU A 265 -6.73 -29.54 -2.36
N LYS A 266 -5.92 -30.18 -3.19
CA LYS A 266 -4.57 -29.71 -3.53
C LYS A 266 -4.59 -29.02 -4.88
N ASP A 267 -4.06 -27.80 -4.94
CA ASP A 267 -3.83 -27.06 -6.18
C ASP A 267 -2.31 -26.80 -6.34
N THR A 268 -1.97 -25.99 -7.33
CA THR A 268 -0.61 -25.65 -7.74
C THR A 268 0.13 -24.84 -6.68
N ASN A 269 -0.55 -23.87 -6.05
CA ASN A 269 0.07 -22.94 -5.11
C ASN A 269 -0.29 -23.24 -3.65
N ASP A 270 -1.51 -23.67 -3.38
CA ASP A 270 -1.99 -23.93 -2.03
C ASP A 270 -2.63 -25.34 -1.91
N THR A 271 -2.59 -25.88 -0.69
CA THR A 271 -3.42 -27.01 -0.29
C THR A 271 -4.51 -26.51 0.64
N PHE A 272 -5.77 -26.81 0.33
CA PHE A 272 -6.94 -26.42 1.10
C PHE A 272 -7.43 -27.61 1.92
N ALA A 273 -7.51 -27.45 3.24
CA ALA A 273 -8.14 -28.43 4.12
C ALA A 273 -9.51 -27.90 4.55
N PHE A 274 -10.57 -28.65 4.25
CA PHE A 274 -11.95 -28.32 4.59
C PHE A 274 -12.37 -29.05 5.86
N HIS A 275 -13.01 -28.33 6.77
CA HIS A 275 -13.39 -28.76 8.12
C HIS A 275 -14.86 -28.46 8.38
N ASP A 276 -15.47 -29.24 9.26
CA ASP A 276 -16.83 -28.99 9.75
C ASP A 276 -16.85 -27.84 10.76
N ALA A 277 -17.99 -27.14 10.85
CA ALA A 277 -18.18 -26.04 11.81
C ALA A 277 -17.89 -26.44 13.28
N ALA A 278 -18.07 -27.72 13.63
CA ALA A 278 -17.79 -28.24 14.96
C ALA A 278 -16.29 -28.22 15.33
N GLU A 279 -15.40 -28.19 14.34
CA GLU A 279 -13.94 -28.18 14.53
C GLU A 279 -13.38 -26.76 14.71
N ALA A 280 -14.22 -25.73 14.53
CA ALA A 280 -13.80 -24.34 14.46
C ALA A 280 -13.03 -23.86 15.70
N GLU A 281 -13.55 -24.14 16.90
CA GLU A 281 -12.96 -23.65 18.15
C GLU A 281 -11.55 -24.19 18.37
N THR A 282 -11.40 -25.52 18.26
CA THR A 282 -10.12 -26.22 18.43
C THR A 282 -9.09 -25.72 17.41
N LEU A 283 -9.48 -25.61 16.13
CA LEU A 283 -8.57 -25.23 15.06
C LEU A 283 -8.13 -23.76 15.19
N LEU A 284 -9.05 -22.86 15.56
CA LEU A 284 -8.71 -21.45 15.82
C LEU A 284 -7.78 -21.31 17.02
N GLN A 285 -8.04 -22.04 18.11
CA GLN A 285 -7.19 -22.00 19.30
C GLN A 285 -5.76 -22.47 18.99
N GLN A 286 -5.63 -23.56 18.24
CA GLN A 286 -4.34 -24.07 17.79
C GLN A 286 -3.58 -23.04 16.96
N TYR A 287 -4.22 -22.47 15.93
CA TYR A 287 -3.56 -21.55 15.00
C TYR A 287 -3.34 -20.14 15.58
N ARG A 288 -4.10 -19.71 16.58
CA ARG A 288 -3.85 -18.43 17.27
C ARG A 288 -2.69 -18.51 18.26
N THR A 289 -2.40 -19.69 18.81
CA THR A 289 -1.40 -19.86 19.88
C THR A 289 -0.06 -20.38 19.39
N ALA A 290 -0.02 -21.08 18.26
CA ALA A 290 1.19 -21.64 17.69
C ALA A 290 1.30 -21.33 16.19
N VAL A 291 2.54 -21.20 15.71
CA VAL A 291 2.83 -21.18 14.28
C VAL A 291 2.67 -22.61 13.76
N PRO A 292 1.82 -22.85 12.74
CA PRO A 292 1.54 -24.19 12.25
C PRO A 292 2.78 -24.79 11.54
N PRO A 293 2.87 -26.14 11.51
CA PRO A 293 4.00 -26.85 10.91
C PRO A 293 3.99 -26.82 9.38
N ASP A 294 2.85 -26.50 8.76
CA ASP A 294 2.68 -26.40 7.31
C ASP A 294 1.91 -25.13 6.91
N GLU A 295 1.93 -24.82 5.62
CA GLU A 295 1.23 -23.66 5.06
C GLU A 295 -0.19 -23.98 4.54
N THR A 296 -0.83 -25.04 5.04
CA THR A 296 -2.17 -25.45 4.60
C THR A 296 -3.19 -24.32 4.83
N ARG A 297 -4.07 -24.09 3.85
CA ARG A 297 -5.16 -23.13 3.94
C ARG A 297 -6.39 -23.83 4.49
N HIS A 298 -6.69 -23.58 5.76
CA HIS A 298 -7.85 -24.18 6.41
C HIS A 298 -9.13 -23.41 6.08
N VAL A 299 -10.19 -24.13 5.70
CA VAL A 299 -11.53 -23.62 5.42
C VAL A 299 -12.52 -24.36 6.30
N ILE A 300 -13.23 -23.65 7.17
CA ILE A 300 -14.28 -24.19 8.02
C ILE A 300 -15.62 -23.84 7.38
N ALA A 301 -16.40 -24.84 6.98
CA ALA A 301 -17.69 -24.63 6.33
C ALA A 301 -18.83 -24.56 7.34
N PHE A 302 -19.63 -23.50 7.25
CA PHE A 302 -20.87 -23.33 8.02
C PHE A 302 -22.07 -23.51 7.10
N GLU A 303 -22.63 -24.73 7.07
CA GLU A 303 -23.78 -25.08 6.24
C GLU A 303 -25.12 -24.66 6.87
N ASN A 304 -26.20 -24.76 6.09
CA ASN A 304 -27.58 -24.57 6.54
C ASN A 304 -27.87 -23.17 7.12
N GLY A 305 -27.15 -22.14 6.65
CA GLY A 305 -27.29 -20.76 7.11
C GLY A 305 -26.74 -20.50 8.51
N ALA A 306 -25.99 -21.45 9.08
CA ALA A 306 -25.24 -21.22 10.31
C ALA A 306 -24.14 -20.16 10.09
N LEU A 307 -23.80 -19.42 11.14
CA LEU A 307 -22.74 -18.41 11.12
C LEU A 307 -21.77 -18.65 12.27
N PRO A 308 -20.47 -18.29 12.10
CA PRO A 308 -19.52 -18.35 13.19
C PRO A 308 -19.90 -17.36 14.30
N PRO A 309 -19.80 -17.76 15.58
CA PRO A 309 -19.90 -16.84 16.71
C PRO A 309 -18.91 -15.67 16.60
N THR A 310 -19.30 -14.50 17.10
CA THR A 310 -18.45 -13.28 17.05
C THR A 310 -17.10 -13.42 17.74
N VAL A 311 -16.98 -14.33 18.71
CA VAL A 311 -15.69 -14.68 19.36
C VAL A 311 -14.69 -15.32 18.38
N PHE A 312 -15.18 -15.97 17.32
CA PHE A 312 -14.33 -16.50 16.25
C PHE A 312 -13.91 -15.40 15.29
N THR A 313 -14.71 -14.33 15.16
CA THR A 313 -14.50 -13.23 14.22
C THR A 313 -14.44 -11.86 14.93
N PRO A 314 -13.51 -11.65 15.90
CA PRO A 314 -13.55 -10.49 16.81
C PRO A 314 -13.35 -9.13 16.13
N LEU A 315 -12.88 -9.12 14.89
CA LEU A 315 -12.58 -7.92 14.11
C LEU A 315 -13.56 -7.69 12.94
N PHE A 316 -14.50 -8.62 12.74
CA PHE A 316 -15.54 -8.50 11.72
C PHE A 316 -16.78 -9.33 12.10
N ASN A 317 -17.89 -8.66 12.37
CA ASN A 317 -19.15 -9.30 12.71
C ASN A 317 -19.88 -9.79 11.44
N VAL A 318 -19.72 -11.08 11.13
CA VAL A 318 -20.32 -11.74 9.96
C VAL A 318 -21.85 -11.63 9.94
N GLN A 319 -22.51 -11.73 11.11
CA GLN A 319 -23.96 -11.57 11.19
C GLN A 319 -24.38 -10.14 10.81
N GLN A 320 -23.71 -9.14 11.38
CA GLN A 320 -23.98 -7.73 11.08
C GLN A 320 -23.74 -7.43 9.59
N PHE A 321 -22.72 -8.02 8.96
CA PHE A 321 -22.51 -7.90 7.51
C PHE A 321 -23.71 -8.38 6.70
N PHE A 322 -24.28 -9.55 7.01
CA PHE A 322 -25.45 -10.04 6.28
C PHE A 322 -26.73 -9.23 6.55
N GLU A 323 -26.88 -8.69 7.76
CA GLU A 323 -27.99 -7.77 8.10
C GLU A 323 -27.87 -6.43 7.34
N ASP A 324 -26.68 -5.85 7.30
CA ASP A 324 -26.39 -4.64 6.51
C ASP A 324 -26.53 -4.92 5.00
N LEU A 325 -26.11 -6.10 4.52
CA LEU A 325 -26.27 -6.52 3.12
C LEU A 325 -27.75 -6.60 2.75
N LYS A 326 -28.57 -7.29 3.56
CA LYS A 326 -30.02 -7.35 3.36
C LYS A 326 -30.64 -5.96 3.29
N THR A 327 -30.23 -5.07 4.21
CA THR A 327 -30.71 -3.69 4.27
C THR A 327 -30.32 -2.89 3.02
N ALA A 328 -29.05 -2.95 2.63
CA ALA A 328 -28.52 -2.26 1.46
C ALA A 328 -29.20 -2.75 0.16
N ARG A 329 -29.35 -4.07 -0.02
CA ARG A 329 -30.07 -4.66 -1.15
C ARG A 329 -31.53 -4.21 -1.21
N GLY A 330 -32.21 -4.16 -0.07
CA GLY A 330 -33.58 -3.66 0.05
C GLY A 330 -33.72 -2.21 -0.42
N LYS A 331 -32.80 -1.33 0.00
CA LYS A 331 -32.73 0.07 -0.46
C LYS A 331 -32.44 0.19 -1.96
N ALA A 332 -31.63 -0.71 -2.51
CA ALA A 332 -31.27 -0.73 -3.92
C ALA A 332 -32.28 -1.45 -4.81
N HIS A 333 -33.38 -1.99 -4.24
CA HIS A 333 -34.38 -2.80 -4.94
C HIS A 333 -33.78 -3.96 -5.74
N LEU A 334 -32.69 -4.57 -5.24
CA LEU A 334 -32.07 -5.72 -5.88
C LEU A 334 -32.84 -6.99 -5.52
N ALA A 335 -33.32 -7.69 -6.55
CA ALA A 335 -33.89 -9.02 -6.39
C ALA A 335 -32.81 -10.04 -5.98
N THR A 336 -33.22 -11.15 -5.39
CA THR A 336 -32.36 -12.33 -5.27
C THR A 336 -32.06 -12.88 -6.66
N SER A 337 -30.78 -12.98 -7.02
CA SER A 337 -30.34 -13.61 -8.27
C SER A 337 -30.12 -15.11 -8.09
N GLU A 338 -30.13 -15.85 -9.19
CA GLU A 338 -29.65 -17.22 -9.27
C GLU A 338 -28.22 -17.23 -9.82
N PRO A 339 -27.29 -18.06 -9.28
CA PRO A 339 -27.52 -18.99 -8.19
C PRO A 339 -27.65 -18.30 -6.81
N TRP A 340 -27.07 -17.11 -6.63
CA TRP A 340 -27.27 -16.20 -5.49
C TRP A 340 -26.71 -14.79 -5.82
N GLY A 341 -26.95 -13.81 -4.94
CA GLY A 341 -26.49 -12.42 -5.07
C GLY A 341 -25.02 -12.20 -4.69
N ILE A 342 -24.43 -11.09 -5.14
CA ILE A 342 -23.07 -10.72 -4.76
C ILE A 342 -23.04 -10.44 -3.25
N GLY A 343 -22.08 -11.05 -2.55
CA GLY A 343 -21.94 -10.97 -1.10
C GLY A 343 -22.78 -11.98 -0.32
N GLU A 344 -23.71 -12.72 -0.96
CA GLU A 344 -24.48 -13.77 -0.27
C GLU A 344 -23.66 -15.04 0.03
N ALA A 345 -22.52 -15.22 -0.65
CA ALA A 345 -21.50 -16.21 -0.33
C ALA A 345 -20.20 -15.49 0.08
N LEU A 346 -19.60 -15.91 1.19
CA LEU A 346 -18.45 -15.23 1.78
C LEU A 346 -17.41 -16.24 2.30
N PHE A 347 -16.18 -16.10 1.84
CA PHE A 347 -15.00 -16.51 2.60
C PHE A 347 -14.60 -15.35 3.52
N TYR A 348 -14.56 -15.56 4.83
CA TYR A 348 -13.99 -14.61 5.78
C TYR A 348 -12.75 -15.18 6.45
N GLY A 349 -11.63 -14.45 6.39
CA GLY A 349 -10.40 -14.80 7.10
C GLY A 349 -9.93 -13.65 7.99
N GLU A 350 -9.61 -13.92 9.26
CA GLU A 350 -9.01 -12.89 10.11
C GLU A 350 -7.61 -12.52 9.60
N VAL A 351 -6.79 -13.53 9.29
CA VAL A 351 -5.47 -13.36 8.68
C VAL A 351 -5.33 -14.33 7.51
N VAL A 352 -5.08 -13.80 6.32
CA VAL A 352 -4.79 -14.59 5.12
C VAL A 352 -3.50 -14.10 4.46
N THR A 353 -2.94 -14.85 3.52
CA THR A 353 -1.84 -14.34 2.69
C THR A 353 -2.34 -13.19 1.80
N SER A 354 -3.30 -13.45 0.92
CA SER A 354 -3.96 -12.46 0.06
C SER A 354 -5.27 -13.02 -0.46
N THR A 355 -6.36 -12.29 -0.27
CA THR A 355 -7.69 -12.61 -0.83
C THR A 355 -7.65 -12.77 -2.35
N GLN A 356 -6.81 -11.97 -3.02
CA GLN A 356 -6.64 -12.03 -4.47
C GLN A 356 -5.85 -13.27 -4.88
N THR A 357 -4.71 -13.54 -4.24
CA THR A 357 -3.82 -14.65 -4.61
C THR A 357 -4.50 -16.00 -4.39
N LEU A 358 -5.27 -16.14 -3.30
CA LEU A 358 -6.03 -17.35 -3.01
C LEU A 358 -6.96 -17.73 -4.17
N LEU A 359 -7.53 -16.74 -4.87
CA LEU A 359 -8.42 -16.95 -6.00
C LEU A 359 -7.69 -17.00 -7.34
N ASP A 360 -6.72 -16.11 -7.60
CA ASP A 360 -6.12 -15.97 -8.94
C ASP A 360 -4.91 -16.87 -9.22
N LYS A 361 -4.36 -17.54 -8.19
CA LYS A 361 -3.25 -18.51 -8.35
C LYS A 361 -3.64 -19.97 -8.15
N ASN A 362 -4.87 -20.26 -7.71
CA ASN A 362 -5.34 -21.64 -7.52
C ASN A 362 -6.37 -21.97 -8.60
N TYR A 363 -5.90 -22.36 -9.79
CA TYR A 363 -6.75 -22.52 -10.97
C TYR A 363 -7.75 -23.66 -10.86
N GLN A 364 -7.39 -24.79 -10.25
CA GLN A 364 -8.30 -25.93 -10.07
C GLN A 364 -9.37 -25.60 -9.03
N PHE A 365 -8.97 -24.95 -7.94
CA PHE A 365 -9.88 -24.43 -6.94
C PHE A 365 -10.83 -23.40 -7.55
N LEU A 366 -10.30 -22.42 -8.30
CA LEU A 366 -11.08 -21.39 -8.96
C LEU A 366 -12.05 -22.00 -9.97
N SER A 367 -11.64 -22.94 -10.83
CA SER A 367 -12.51 -23.53 -11.86
C SER A 367 -13.73 -24.24 -11.28
N SER A 368 -13.58 -24.86 -10.11
CA SER A 368 -14.64 -25.65 -9.46
C SER A 368 -15.41 -24.87 -8.40
N LEU A 369 -14.90 -23.74 -7.94
CA LEU A 369 -15.62 -22.87 -7.01
C LEU A 369 -16.88 -22.30 -7.71
N SER A 370 -17.97 -22.05 -7.00
CA SER A 370 -19.13 -21.38 -7.59
C SER A 370 -19.01 -19.85 -7.53
N SER A 371 -19.79 -19.14 -8.35
CA SER A 371 -19.79 -17.68 -8.46
C SER A 371 -21.24 -17.15 -8.40
N PRO A 372 -21.51 -15.95 -7.83
CA PRO A 372 -20.56 -14.98 -7.27
C PRO A 372 -20.08 -15.33 -5.86
N ILE A 373 -18.84 -14.99 -5.49
CA ILE A 373 -18.36 -15.16 -4.11
C ILE A 373 -17.37 -14.08 -3.72
N VAL A 374 -17.47 -13.59 -2.48
CA VAL A 374 -16.55 -12.61 -1.89
C VAL A 374 -15.57 -13.33 -0.98
N SER A 375 -14.29 -13.05 -1.10
CA SER A 375 -13.25 -13.41 -0.12
C SER A 375 -12.82 -12.14 0.59
N LEU A 376 -13.16 -12.00 1.87
CA LEU A 376 -12.88 -10.83 2.70
C LEU A 376 -11.85 -11.20 3.77
N ALA A 377 -10.90 -10.30 4.01
CA ALA A 377 -9.95 -10.47 5.09
C ALA A 377 -9.80 -9.22 5.95
N THR A 378 -9.55 -9.43 7.24
CA THR A 378 -9.17 -8.35 8.17
C THR A 378 -7.70 -7.96 7.97
N HIS A 379 -6.82 -8.95 7.80
CA HIS A 379 -5.39 -8.76 7.54
C HIS A 379 -4.90 -9.62 6.38
N GLN A 380 -4.09 -9.03 5.50
CA GLN A 380 -3.33 -9.74 4.47
C GLN A 380 -1.84 -9.66 4.76
N ILE A 381 -1.17 -10.81 4.90
CA ILE A 381 0.28 -10.85 5.13
C ILE A 381 1.05 -10.47 3.85
N ALA A 382 0.46 -10.73 2.68
CA ALA A 382 1.07 -10.55 1.36
C ALA A 382 0.10 -9.86 0.38
N GLY A 383 -0.55 -8.78 0.85
CA GLY A 383 -1.47 -7.98 0.03
C GLY A 383 -0.82 -7.43 -1.25
N ARG A 384 -1.55 -7.49 -2.37
CA ARG A 384 -1.07 -7.12 -3.71
C ARG A 384 -1.75 -5.87 -4.26
N GLY A 385 -0.98 -5.04 -4.96
CA GLY A 385 -1.42 -3.94 -5.81
C GLY A 385 -0.99 -4.14 -7.27
N ARG A 386 -1.22 -3.12 -8.12
CA ARG A 386 -0.83 -3.14 -9.54
C ARG A 386 0.68 -3.01 -9.72
N GLY A 387 1.19 -3.53 -10.83
CA GLY A 387 2.59 -3.32 -11.24
C GLY A 387 3.64 -3.87 -10.27
N GLY A 388 3.29 -4.87 -9.46
CA GLY A 388 4.18 -5.45 -8.44
C GLY A 388 4.18 -4.71 -7.09
N ASN A 389 3.40 -3.64 -6.94
CA ASN A 389 3.27 -2.94 -5.66
C ASN A 389 2.60 -3.81 -4.59
N SER A 390 2.96 -3.63 -3.32
CA SER A 390 2.27 -4.25 -2.18
C SER A 390 1.11 -3.38 -1.70
N TRP A 391 0.01 -4.02 -1.31
CA TRP A 391 -1.07 -3.36 -0.56
C TRP A 391 -0.88 -3.66 0.93
N VAL A 392 -0.68 -2.61 1.74
CA VAL A 392 -0.51 -2.77 3.18
C VAL A 392 -1.87 -2.75 3.85
N SER A 393 -2.11 -3.72 4.74
CA SER A 393 -3.41 -4.03 5.33
C SER A 393 -3.41 -3.97 6.86
N PRO A 394 -3.18 -2.81 7.48
CA PRO A 394 -3.35 -2.67 8.92
C PRO A 394 -4.82 -2.83 9.32
N LEU A 395 -5.05 -3.06 10.61
CA LEU A 395 -6.39 -2.92 11.19
C LEU A 395 -6.99 -1.57 10.80
N GLY A 396 -8.26 -1.61 10.43
CA GLY A 396 -8.95 -0.45 9.87
C GLY A 396 -9.05 -0.44 8.34
N CYS A 397 -8.37 -1.36 7.64
CA CYS A 397 -8.48 -1.52 6.19
C CYS A 397 -9.46 -2.66 5.86
N LEU A 398 -10.46 -2.37 5.03
CA LEU A 398 -11.36 -3.36 4.43
C LEU A 398 -10.73 -3.89 3.13
N GLN A 399 -10.43 -5.19 3.07
CA GLN A 399 -9.93 -5.82 1.86
C GLN A 399 -10.81 -6.99 1.47
N PHE A 400 -11.18 -7.04 0.20
CA PHE A 400 -11.87 -8.19 -0.34
C PHE A 400 -11.47 -8.45 -1.79
N SER A 401 -11.68 -9.69 -2.22
CA SER A 401 -11.66 -10.09 -3.61
C SER A 401 -13.01 -10.68 -3.99
N LEU A 402 -13.64 -10.15 -5.04
CA LEU A 402 -14.88 -10.67 -5.60
C LEU A 402 -14.57 -11.50 -6.83
N ARG A 403 -15.08 -12.73 -6.88
CA ARG A 403 -15.07 -13.55 -8.07
C ARG A 403 -16.41 -13.53 -8.79
N LEU A 404 -16.38 -13.17 -10.06
CA LEU A 404 -17.47 -13.33 -11.02
C LEU A 404 -17.08 -14.31 -12.11
N ARG A 405 -18.03 -15.12 -12.58
CA ARG A 405 -17.87 -15.97 -13.76
C ARG A 405 -19.05 -15.74 -14.69
N VAL A 406 -18.76 -15.34 -15.93
CA VAL A 406 -19.78 -15.03 -16.94
C VAL A 406 -19.47 -15.73 -18.26
N PRO A 407 -20.49 -16.07 -19.08
CA PRO A 407 -20.25 -16.56 -20.44
C PRO A 407 -19.45 -15.56 -21.27
N ALA A 408 -18.51 -16.04 -22.08
CA ALA A 408 -17.71 -15.19 -22.96
C ALA A 408 -18.55 -14.44 -24.02
N SER A 409 -19.76 -14.93 -24.30
CA SER A 409 -20.75 -14.29 -25.18
C SER A 409 -21.49 -13.11 -24.55
N GLN A 410 -21.38 -12.92 -23.23
CA GLN A 410 -22.13 -11.92 -22.49
C GLN A 410 -21.82 -10.50 -22.98
N PHE A 411 -20.54 -10.17 -23.18
CA PHE A 411 -20.07 -8.90 -23.73
C PHE A 411 -18.66 -9.05 -24.34
N PRO A 412 -18.23 -8.15 -25.24
CA PRO A 412 -16.90 -8.23 -25.85
C PRO A 412 -15.77 -8.13 -24.81
N MET A 413 -14.72 -8.96 -24.95
CA MET A 413 -13.58 -8.98 -24.01
C MET A 413 -12.91 -7.61 -23.83
N SER A 414 -12.93 -6.75 -24.86
CA SER A 414 -12.41 -5.38 -24.79
C SER A 414 -13.10 -4.53 -23.71
N LYS A 415 -14.33 -4.87 -23.31
CA LYS A 415 -15.09 -4.16 -22.26
C LYS A 415 -14.66 -4.54 -20.84
N LEU A 416 -13.88 -5.62 -20.63
CA LEU A 416 -13.41 -6.02 -19.29
C LEU A 416 -12.59 -4.92 -18.59
N VAL A 417 -11.96 -4.03 -19.35
CA VAL A 417 -11.24 -2.87 -18.81
C VAL A 417 -12.13 -2.00 -17.92
N PHE A 418 -13.44 -1.96 -18.16
CA PHE A 418 -14.38 -1.13 -17.39
C PHE A 418 -14.70 -1.70 -16.00
N VAL A 419 -14.40 -2.97 -15.73
CA VAL A 419 -14.64 -3.57 -14.41
C VAL A 419 -13.93 -2.78 -13.30
N GLN A 420 -12.69 -2.35 -13.52
CA GLN A 420 -11.95 -1.55 -12.53
C GLN A 420 -12.58 -0.16 -12.29
N TYR A 421 -13.30 0.39 -13.28
CA TYR A 421 -14.01 1.67 -13.19
C TYR A 421 -15.29 1.50 -12.38
N LEU A 422 -16.04 0.43 -12.63
CA LEU A 422 -17.26 0.10 -11.89
C LEU A 422 -16.97 -0.11 -10.40
N VAL A 423 -15.83 -0.73 -10.07
CA VAL A 423 -15.42 -0.93 -8.67
C VAL A 423 -15.06 0.39 -8.00
N ALA A 424 -14.26 1.24 -8.67
CA ALA A 424 -13.94 2.57 -8.15
C ALA A 424 -15.22 3.41 -7.94
N LEU A 425 -16.14 3.38 -8.91
CA LEU A 425 -17.43 4.05 -8.82
C LEU A 425 -18.31 3.49 -7.68
N ALA A 426 -18.33 2.18 -7.48
CA ALA A 426 -19.04 1.55 -6.37
C ALA A 426 -18.53 2.03 -5.00
N VAL A 427 -17.21 2.20 -4.85
CA VAL A 427 -16.61 2.73 -3.61
C VAL A 427 -17.00 4.18 -3.37
N VAL A 428 -17.01 5.02 -4.41
CA VAL A 428 -17.47 6.42 -4.29
C VAL A 428 -18.96 6.47 -3.95
N ASP A 429 -19.80 5.73 -4.67
CA ASP A 429 -21.24 5.69 -4.43
C ASP A 429 -21.59 5.11 -3.06
N ALA A 430 -20.80 4.16 -2.55
CA ALA A 430 -20.94 3.64 -1.20
C ALA A 430 -20.52 4.66 -0.13
N SER A 431 -19.48 5.46 -0.40
CA SER A 431 -19.04 6.52 0.50
C SER A 431 -20.14 7.58 0.72
N ARG A 432 -20.98 7.83 -0.28
CA ARG A 432 -22.14 8.73 -0.19
C ARG A 432 -23.33 8.16 0.60
N ASP A 433 -23.32 6.87 0.96
CA ASP A 433 -24.37 6.28 1.78
C ASP A 433 -24.35 6.89 3.19
N SER A 434 -25.54 7.18 3.73
CA SER A 434 -25.70 7.82 5.04
C SER A 434 -25.13 6.99 6.19
N GLY A 435 -25.04 5.67 6.04
CA GLY A 435 -24.43 4.77 7.01
C GLY A 435 -22.91 4.66 6.89
N VAL A 436 -22.28 5.36 5.93
CA VAL A 436 -20.83 5.35 5.70
C VAL A 436 -20.23 6.74 5.94
N LEU A 437 -20.42 7.72 5.04
CA LEU A 437 -20.00 9.11 5.25
C LEU A 437 -21.11 10.13 4.97
N GLY A 438 -22.23 9.71 4.37
CA GLY A 438 -23.30 10.62 3.95
C GLY A 438 -22.80 11.72 3.02
N GLN A 439 -23.14 12.98 3.32
CA GLN A 439 -22.74 14.13 2.50
C GLN A 439 -21.21 14.31 2.39
N LEU A 440 -20.45 13.88 3.41
CA LEU A 440 -18.98 13.93 3.34
C LEU A 440 -18.42 12.96 2.28
N GLY A 441 -19.21 11.97 1.84
CA GLY A 441 -18.89 11.12 0.70
C GLY A 441 -18.65 11.90 -0.59
N ASP A 442 -19.17 13.13 -0.70
CA ASP A 442 -18.87 14.05 -1.80
C ASP A 442 -17.46 14.62 -1.75
N LYS A 443 -16.60 14.23 -0.81
CA LYS A 443 -15.15 14.47 -0.89
C LYS A 443 -14.38 13.28 -1.45
N VAL A 444 -15.04 12.14 -1.65
CA VAL A 444 -14.43 10.92 -2.19
C VAL A 444 -14.51 10.98 -3.71
N ARG A 445 -13.37 10.83 -4.39
CA ARG A 445 -13.21 11.03 -5.83
C ARG A 445 -12.34 9.97 -6.47
N ILE A 446 -12.56 9.70 -7.75
CA ILE A 446 -11.80 8.74 -8.55
C ILE A 446 -10.57 9.44 -9.14
N LYS A 447 -9.39 8.89 -8.87
CA LYS A 447 -8.20 9.13 -9.68
C LYS A 447 -8.13 8.02 -10.73
N TRP A 448 -8.39 8.42 -11.98
CA TRP A 448 -8.26 7.52 -13.12
C TRP A 448 -6.92 6.73 -13.10
N PRO A 449 -6.94 5.43 -13.42
CA PRO A 449 -8.12 4.68 -13.87
C PRO A 449 -8.91 3.98 -12.75
N ASN A 450 -8.35 3.79 -11.55
CA ASN A 450 -8.86 2.80 -10.60
C ASN A 450 -8.63 3.13 -9.11
N ASP A 451 -8.01 4.25 -8.79
CA ASP A 451 -7.75 4.62 -7.40
C ASP A 451 -8.81 5.60 -6.90
N VAL A 452 -9.08 5.59 -5.60
CA VAL A 452 -10.03 6.50 -4.95
C VAL A 452 -9.33 7.32 -3.89
N TYR A 453 -9.61 8.62 -3.89
CA TYR A 453 -8.96 9.64 -3.09
C TYR A 453 -9.98 10.44 -2.31
N ILE A 454 -9.54 11.03 -1.21
CA ILE A 454 -10.25 12.09 -0.50
C ILE A 454 -9.64 13.43 -0.91
N VAL A 455 -10.49 14.40 -1.26
CA VAL A 455 -10.09 15.80 -1.46
C VAL A 455 -10.35 16.62 -0.20
N GLY A 456 -9.38 17.46 0.19
CA GLY A 456 -9.50 18.36 1.34
C GLY A 456 -10.34 19.60 1.02
N ASP A 457 -10.65 20.38 2.06
CA ASP A 457 -11.34 21.66 1.90
C ASP A 457 -10.36 22.75 1.43
N GLY A 458 -10.72 23.43 0.33
CA GLY A 458 -9.86 24.44 -0.31
C GLY A 458 -8.77 23.81 -1.19
N GLY A 459 -8.45 24.47 -2.32
CA GLY A 459 -7.53 23.95 -3.34
C GLY A 459 -6.07 23.77 -2.90
N GLU A 460 -5.74 24.02 -1.63
CA GLU A 460 -4.40 23.90 -1.07
C GLU A 460 -4.09 22.50 -0.49
N GLN A 461 -5.11 21.73 -0.08
CA GLN A 461 -4.89 20.38 0.46
C GLN A 461 -4.78 19.34 -0.66
N LYS A 462 -3.65 18.64 -0.69
CA LYS A 462 -3.40 17.60 -1.69
C LYS A 462 -4.34 16.40 -1.49
N PRO A 463 -4.98 15.89 -2.55
CA PRO A 463 -5.79 14.68 -2.47
C PRO A 463 -4.99 13.48 -1.95
N VAL A 464 -5.61 12.67 -1.09
CA VAL A 464 -4.97 11.50 -0.46
C VAL A 464 -5.67 10.20 -0.83
N LYS A 465 -4.89 9.18 -1.21
CA LYS A 465 -5.43 7.87 -1.61
C LYS A 465 -6.03 7.13 -0.41
N VAL A 466 -7.24 6.62 -0.56
CA VAL A 466 -7.94 5.81 0.46
C VAL A 466 -8.40 4.45 -0.06
N SER A 467 -8.46 4.25 -1.37
CA SER A 467 -8.73 2.93 -1.94
C SER A 467 -8.02 2.72 -3.28
N GLY A 468 -7.77 1.47 -3.60
CA GLY A 468 -7.32 1.01 -4.91
C GLY A 468 -7.87 -0.37 -5.21
N ASN A 469 -7.97 -0.70 -6.50
CA ASN A 469 -8.43 -2.01 -6.93
C ASN A 469 -7.50 -2.64 -7.99
N ILE A 470 -7.60 -3.96 -8.12
CA ILE A 470 -6.94 -4.78 -9.14
C ILE A 470 -7.98 -5.72 -9.75
N VAL A 471 -7.86 -5.98 -11.05
CA VAL A 471 -8.74 -6.93 -11.73
C VAL A 471 -7.86 -7.92 -12.48
N TYR A 472 -8.09 -9.21 -12.24
CA TYR A 472 -7.47 -10.31 -12.95
C TYR A 472 -8.55 -11.09 -13.69
N THR A 473 -8.29 -11.43 -14.95
CA THR A 473 -9.24 -12.15 -15.80
C THR A 473 -8.59 -13.35 -16.45
N THR A 474 -9.27 -14.49 -16.40
CA THR A 474 -8.90 -15.71 -17.12
C THR A 474 -10.09 -16.20 -17.92
N SER A 475 -9.85 -16.78 -19.09
CA SER A 475 -10.90 -17.37 -19.91
C SER A 475 -10.53 -18.79 -20.31
N ASP A 476 -11.52 -19.68 -20.27
CA ASP A 476 -11.43 -21.06 -20.77
C ASP A 476 -12.07 -21.22 -22.16
N GLY A 477 -12.41 -20.10 -22.82
CA GLY A 477 -13.07 -20.04 -24.12
C GLY A 477 -14.57 -19.81 -24.01
N ASP A 478 -15.26 -20.56 -23.15
CA ASP A 478 -16.71 -20.45 -22.98
C ASP A 478 -17.10 -19.45 -21.89
N HIS A 479 -16.25 -19.31 -20.88
CA HIS A 479 -16.47 -18.41 -19.75
C HIS A 479 -15.27 -17.50 -19.51
N VAL A 480 -15.52 -16.43 -18.77
CA VAL A 480 -14.52 -15.53 -18.22
C VAL A 480 -14.68 -15.51 -16.71
N ASP A 481 -13.62 -15.89 -16.00
CA ASP A 481 -13.45 -15.61 -14.59
C ASP A 481 -12.85 -14.23 -14.42
N ILE A 482 -13.46 -13.44 -13.54
CA ILE A 482 -13.07 -12.09 -13.20
C ILE A 482 -12.86 -12.06 -11.68
N VAL A 483 -11.61 -11.89 -11.24
CA VAL A 483 -11.25 -11.75 -9.83
C VAL A 483 -10.89 -10.29 -9.57
N ILE A 484 -11.73 -9.62 -8.79
CA ILE A 484 -11.67 -8.19 -8.49
C ILE A 484 -11.19 -8.00 -7.05
N GLY A 485 -9.95 -7.58 -6.86
CA GLY A 485 -9.40 -7.22 -5.56
C GLY A 485 -9.64 -5.74 -5.27
N CYS A 486 -10.17 -5.41 -4.10
CA CYS A 486 -10.41 -4.05 -3.64
C CYS A 486 -9.91 -3.88 -2.20
N GLY A 487 -9.07 -2.86 -2.00
CA GLY A 487 -8.64 -2.41 -0.67
C GLY A 487 -9.18 -1.01 -0.39
N ILE A 488 -9.76 -0.81 0.79
CA ILE A 488 -10.34 0.46 1.24
C ILE A 488 -9.86 0.73 2.67
N ASN A 489 -9.22 1.88 2.88
CA ASN A 489 -8.88 2.34 4.22
C ASN A 489 -10.13 2.97 4.85
N VAL A 490 -10.79 2.26 5.77
CA VAL A 490 -12.07 2.69 6.35
C VAL A 490 -11.86 3.38 7.69
N LEU A 491 -11.18 2.70 8.62
CA LEU A 491 -11.01 3.10 10.02
C LEU A 491 -9.53 3.27 10.42
N ASN A 492 -8.61 3.23 9.45
CA ASN A 492 -7.18 3.32 9.77
C ASN A 492 -6.86 4.64 10.50
N PRO A 493 -6.07 4.59 11.59
CA PRO A 493 -5.57 5.79 12.22
C PRO A 493 -4.50 6.47 11.34
N PRO A 494 -4.20 7.76 11.58
CA PRO A 494 -2.98 8.36 11.07
C PRO A 494 -1.76 7.44 11.31
N PRO A 495 -0.79 7.40 10.39
CA PRO A 495 -0.61 8.29 9.24
C PRO A 495 -1.32 7.80 7.98
N ILE A 496 -2.14 6.75 8.06
CA ILE A 496 -2.82 6.16 6.91
C ILE A 496 -4.15 6.90 6.70
N PRO A 497 -4.32 7.59 5.56
CA PRO A 497 -5.59 8.24 5.24
C PRO A 497 -6.69 7.19 5.12
N SER A 498 -7.86 7.49 5.69
CA SER A 498 -9.01 6.59 5.72
C SER A 498 -10.32 7.36 5.54
N LEU A 499 -11.41 6.67 5.20
CA LEU A 499 -12.75 7.27 5.12
C LEU A 499 -13.13 7.97 6.45
N ALA A 500 -12.83 7.36 7.58
CA ALA A 500 -13.11 7.97 8.89
C ALA A 500 -12.26 9.20 9.20
N SER A 501 -11.17 9.47 8.47
CA SER A 501 -10.29 10.61 8.74
C SER A 501 -10.92 11.98 8.46
N ILE A 502 -11.97 12.04 7.64
CA ILE A 502 -12.71 13.29 7.35
C ILE A 502 -13.91 13.51 8.26
N LEU A 503 -14.19 12.58 9.16
CA LEU A 503 -15.28 12.72 10.12
C LEU A 503 -14.90 13.71 11.22
N SER A 504 -15.85 14.54 11.62
CA SER A 504 -15.70 15.40 12.78
C SER A 504 -15.65 14.58 14.07
N LEU A 505 -14.96 15.10 15.09
CA LEU A 505 -14.96 14.51 16.44
C LEU A 505 -16.41 14.31 16.93
N GLY A 506 -16.74 13.08 17.32
CA GLY A 506 -18.07 12.72 17.82
C GLY A 506 -19.09 12.30 16.76
N ALA A 507 -18.76 12.35 15.47
CA ALA A 507 -19.61 11.78 14.42
C ALA A 507 -19.67 10.24 14.54
N GLU A 508 -20.81 9.65 14.16
CA GLU A 508 -20.94 8.20 14.03
C GLU A 508 -19.92 7.69 13.01
N ARG A 509 -19.15 6.68 13.40
CA ARG A 509 -18.13 6.09 12.53
C ARG A 509 -18.74 4.99 11.66
N PRO A 510 -18.27 4.81 10.41
CA PRO A 510 -18.64 3.65 9.62
C PRO A 510 -18.18 2.36 10.31
N THR A 511 -18.85 1.25 10.01
CA THR A 511 -18.39 -0.09 10.38
C THR A 511 -17.80 -0.80 9.16
N MET A 512 -16.96 -1.81 9.37
CA MET A 512 -16.40 -2.60 8.26
C MET A 512 -17.49 -3.35 7.52
N GLU A 513 -18.42 -3.92 8.28
CA GLU A 513 -19.55 -4.74 7.86
C GLU A 513 -20.46 -3.93 6.95
N ARG A 514 -20.90 -2.76 7.41
CA ARG A 514 -21.78 -1.88 6.64
C ARG A 514 -21.09 -1.35 5.40
N THR A 515 -19.83 -0.92 5.53
CA THR A 515 -19.07 -0.43 4.37
C THR A 515 -18.92 -1.52 3.31
N ALA A 516 -18.55 -2.74 3.70
CA ALA A 516 -18.45 -3.88 2.79
C ALA A 516 -19.79 -4.20 2.12
N ALA A 517 -20.86 -4.32 2.91
CA ALA A 517 -22.21 -4.62 2.44
C ALA A 517 -22.72 -3.58 1.42
N VAL A 518 -22.53 -2.29 1.70
CA VAL A 518 -22.93 -1.21 0.79
C VAL A 518 -22.08 -1.24 -0.47
N VAL A 519 -20.75 -1.38 -0.39
CA VAL A 519 -19.86 -1.45 -1.57
C VAL A 519 -20.26 -2.60 -2.49
N VAL A 520 -20.44 -3.81 -1.97
CA VAL A 520 -20.82 -4.96 -2.82
C VAL A 520 -22.21 -4.79 -3.43
N THR A 521 -23.15 -4.18 -2.71
CA THR A 521 -24.49 -3.87 -3.22
C THR A 521 -24.45 -2.82 -4.34
N LYS A 522 -23.69 -1.74 -4.16
CA LYS A 522 -23.52 -0.71 -5.20
C LYS A 522 -22.88 -1.31 -6.44
N PHE A 523 -21.84 -2.13 -6.24
CA PHE A 523 -21.21 -2.83 -7.34
C PHE A 523 -22.18 -3.79 -8.06
N GLU A 524 -23.02 -4.54 -7.36
CA GLU A 524 -24.02 -5.42 -7.99
C GLU A 524 -24.99 -4.64 -8.88
N SER A 525 -25.51 -3.50 -8.41
CA SER A 525 -26.39 -2.65 -9.21
C SER A 525 -25.71 -2.13 -10.49
N LEU A 526 -24.44 -1.69 -10.36
CA LEU A 526 -23.62 -1.27 -11.50
C LEU A 526 -23.35 -2.44 -12.45
N TRP A 527 -23.04 -3.61 -11.92
CA TRP A 527 -22.76 -4.82 -12.68
C TRP A 527 -23.99 -5.28 -13.46
N SER A 528 -25.17 -5.35 -12.85
CA SER A 528 -26.42 -5.69 -13.54
C SER A 528 -26.70 -4.75 -14.71
N THR A 529 -26.46 -3.45 -14.54
CA THR A 529 -26.59 -2.45 -15.61
C THR A 529 -25.55 -2.65 -16.71
N PHE A 530 -24.31 -2.98 -16.35
CA PHE A 530 -23.24 -3.23 -17.31
C PHE A 530 -23.51 -4.46 -18.18
N ILE A 531 -23.97 -5.55 -17.53
CA ILE A 531 -24.37 -6.80 -18.17
C ILE A 531 -25.56 -6.59 -19.12
N SER A 532 -26.60 -5.88 -18.68
CA SER A 532 -27.79 -5.63 -19.51
C SER A 532 -27.48 -4.76 -20.74
N ASN A 533 -26.44 -3.93 -20.66
CA ASN A 533 -25.96 -3.08 -21.76
C ASN A 533 -24.78 -3.69 -22.53
N ARG A 534 -24.60 -5.02 -22.49
CA ARG A 534 -23.55 -5.75 -23.24
C ARG A 534 -22.15 -5.18 -23.02
N GLY A 535 -21.86 -4.75 -21.79
CA GLY A 535 -20.57 -4.20 -21.39
C GLY A 535 -20.33 -2.74 -21.81
N SER A 536 -21.37 -2.00 -22.23
CA SER A 536 -21.23 -0.57 -22.49
C SER A 536 -20.98 0.21 -21.20
N PHE A 537 -20.02 1.14 -21.24
CA PHE A 537 -19.77 2.06 -20.13
C PHE A 537 -20.59 3.34 -20.19
N GLU A 538 -21.27 3.60 -21.32
CA GLU A 538 -22.07 4.82 -21.54
C GLU A 538 -23.05 5.13 -20.40
N PRO A 539 -23.80 4.17 -19.82
CA PRO A 539 -24.74 4.45 -18.73
C PRO A 539 -24.11 5.00 -17.45
N PHE A 540 -22.78 4.91 -17.33
CA PHE A 540 -22.02 5.34 -16.15
C PHE A 540 -21.17 6.57 -16.41
N MET A 541 -21.07 7.05 -17.65
CA MET A 541 -20.09 8.06 -18.05
C MET A 541 -20.25 9.36 -17.25
N ASP A 542 -21.45 9.94 -17.25
CA ASP A 542 -21.72 11.19 -16.54
C ASP A 542 -21.39 11.07 -15.04
N ARG A 543 -21.88 10.01 -14.41
CA ARG A 543 -21.66 9.77 -12.97
C ARG A 543 -20.19 9.54 -12.64
N TYR A 544 -19.45 8.89 -13.53
CA TYR A 544 -18.02 8.65 -13.39
C TYR A 544 -17.24 9.97 -13.50
N LEU A 545 -17.53 10.79 -14.51
CA LEU A 545 -16.88 12.10 -14.72
C LEU A 545 -17.26 13.11 -13.63
N ASP A 546 -18.47 13.07 -13.09
CA ASP A 546 -18.86 13.89 -11.93
C ASP A 546 -18.09 13.50 -10.65
N SER A 547 -17.62 12.25 -10.61
CA SER A 547 -16.97 11.67 -9.43
C SER A 547 -15.44 11.59 -9.55
N TRP A 548 -14.82 11.98 -10.67
CA TRP A 548 -13.37 11.90 -10.85
C TRP A 548 -12.64 13.22 -10.55
N LEU A 549 -11.30 13.20 -10.58
CA LEU A 549 -10.44 14.36 -10.25
C LEU A 549 -9.98 15.20 -11.45
N HIS A 550 -10.26 14.79 -12.69
CA HIS A 550 -9.44 15.18 -13.84
C HIS A 550 -10.11 16.11 -14.86
N SER A 551 -11.34 16.57 -14.59
CA SER A 551 -12.07 17.46 -15.50
C SER A 551 -11.29 18.75 -15.79
N ASP A 552 -11.15 19.10 -17.08
CA ASP A 552 -10.48 20.32 -17.57
C ASP A 552 -9.01 20.48 -17.17
N GLN A 553 -8.40 19.44 -16.60
CA GLN A 553 -7.02 19.51 -16.18
C GLN A 553 -6.09 19.57 -17.41
N VAL A 554 -5.17 20.55 -17.40
CA VAL A 554 -4.12 20.66 -18.41
C VAL A 554 -2.90 19.87 -17.95
N VAL A 555 -2.41 19.01 -18.84
CA VAL A 555 -1.28 18.11 -18.62
C VAL A 555 -0.32 18.20 -19.79
N THR A 556 0.95 17.89 -19.55
CA THR A 556 2.01 17.93 -20.56
C THR A 556 2.37 16.51 -20.98
N LEU A 557 2.20 16.22 -22.27
CA LEU A 557 2.70 15.01 -22.90
C LEU A 557 4.20 15.15 -23.12
N THR A 558 5.00 14.41 -22.37
CA THR A 558 6.47 14.49 -22.47
C THR A 558 7.05 13.54 -23.53
N ALA A 559 6.23 12.64 -24.07
CA ALA A 559 6.63 11.71 -25.12
C ALA A 559 6.68 12.32 -26.52
N THR A 560 6.15 13.54 -26.70
CA THR A 560 6.28 14.31 -27.93
C THR A 560 7.47 15.27 -27.84
N THR A 561 8.13 15.53 -28.98
CA THR A 561 9.16 16.56 -29.11
C THR A 561 8.74 17.54 -30.22
N PRO A 562 8.39 18.80 -29.89
CA PRO A 562 8.36 19.39 -28.55
C PRO A 562 7.26 18.79 -27.65
N HIS A 563 7.44 18.91 -26.33
CA HIS A 563 6.41 18.52 -25.37
C HIS A 563 5.12 19.26 -25.65
N GLN A 564 4.00 18.53 -25.63
CA GLN A 564 2.70 19.06 -26.03
C GLN A 564 1.80 19.20 -24.81
N ARG A 565 1.26 20.38 -24.58
CA ARG A 565 0.22 20.59 -23.57
C ARG A 565 -1.13 20.14 -24.12
N VAL A 566 -1.84 19.35 -23.34
CA VAL A 566 -3.16 18.82 -23.68
C VAL A 566 -4.12 19.01 -22.51
N ARG A 567 -5.40 19.17 -22.81
CA ARG A 567 -6.48 19.24 -21.83
C ARG A 567 -7.21 17.91 -21.77
N ILE A 568 -7.47 17.43 -20.57
CA ILE A 568 -8.26 16.21 -20.33
C ILE A 568 -9.75 16.51 -20.54
N MET A 569 -10.38 15.69 -21.38
CA MET A 569 -11.80 15.82 -21.74
C MET A 569 -12.67 14.71 -21.15
N GLY A 570 -12.09 13.57 -20.78
CA GLY A 570 -12.86 12.43 -20.31
C GLY A 570 -12.13 11.10 -20.56
N ILE A 571 -12.91 10.05 -20.75
CA ILE A 571 -12.42 8.74 -21.19
C ILE A 571 -13.17 8.27 -22.44
N THR A 572 -12.56 7.37 -23.21
CA THR A 572 -13.25 6.72 -24.33
C THR A 572 -14.26 5.72 -23.81
N SER A 573 -15.49 5.76 -24.31
CA SER A 573 -16.56 4.83 -23.96
C SER A 573 -16.29 3.40 -24.43
N ASP A 574 -15.37 3.22 -25.38
CA ASP A 574 -15.05 1.90 -25.93
C ASP A 574 -13.93 1.15 -25.23
N TYR A 575 -12.91 1.87 -24.79
CA TYR A 575 -11.64 1.30 -24.32
C TYR A 575 -11.18 1.87 -22.98
N GLY A 576 -11.87 2.87 -22.42
CA GLY A 576 -11.49 3.52 -21.17
C GLY A 576 -10.15 4.26 -21.26
N LEU A 577 -9.77 4.71 -22.46
CA LEU A 577 -8.54 5.50 -22.63
C LEU A 577 -8.79 6.92 -22.17
N LEU A 578 -7.80 7.58 -21.56
CA LEU A 578 -7.91 8.98 -21.17
C LEU A 578 -7.89 9.85 -22.43
N ARG A 579 -8.99 10.56 -22.69
CA ARG A 579 -9.17 11.38 -23.89
C ARG A 579 -8.73 12.81 -23.64
N THR A 580 -7.89 13.34 -24.52
CA THR A 580 -7.34 14.71 -24.41
C THR A 580 -7.39 15.47 -25.72
N ILE A 581 -7.29 16.80 -25.67
CA ILE A 581 -7.17 17.69 -26.83
C ILE A 581 -5.95 18.63 -26.69
N PRO A 582 -5.22 18.96 -27.77
CA PRO A 582 -4.14 19.95 -27.72
C PRO A 582 -4.59 21.34 -27.25
N GLU A 583 -3.78 21.97 -26.40
CA GLU A 583 -4.00 23.35 -25.97
C GLU A 583 -3.44 24.31 -27.05
N GLY A 584 -4.29 25.13 -27.68
CA GLY A 584 -3.87 26.16 -28.65
C GLY A 584 -4.45 26.06 -30.07
N GLY A 585 -5.36 25.11 -30.36
CA GLY A 585 -6.13 25.12 -31.61
C GLY A 585 -7.20 26.20 -31.58
N GLY A 586 -7.12 27.19 -32.49
CA GLY A 586 -8.16 28.22 -32.63
C GLY A 586 -9.54 27.60 -32.93
N TYR A 587 -10.61 28.33 -32.61
CA TYR A 587 -11.99 27.97 -32.97
C TYR A 587 -12.07 27.66 -34.49
N GLY A 588 -12.06 26.37 -34.86
CA GLY A 588 -12.11 25.91 -36.25
C GLY A 588 -11.00 24.96 -36.71
N ALA A 589 -9.98 24.67 -35.91
CA ALA A 589 -9.03 23.57 -36.20
C ALA A 589 -9.70 22.21 -35.90
N SER A 590 -9.45 21.18 -36.73
CA SER A 590 -9.91 19.81 -36.42
C SER A 590 -9.40 19.40 -35.04
N GLN A 591 -10.32 19.19 -34.11
CA GLN A 591 -10.00 18.76 -32.75
C GLN A 591 -9.65 17.27 -32.78
N ASP A 592 -8.46 16.94 -33.26
CA ASP A 592 -7.99 15.55 -33.22
C ASP A 592 -7.72 15.16 -31.76
N PHE A 593 -8.51 14.21 -31.27
CA PHE A 593 -8.34 13.67 -29.93
C PHE A 593 -7.04 12.89 -29.82
N ILE A 594 -6.37 13.02 -28.67
CA ILE A 594 -5.23 12.19 -28.27
C ILE A 594 -5.70 11.31 -27.11
N ASP A 595 -5.85 10.01 -27.38
CA ASP A 595 -6.28 9.00 -26.41
C ASP A 595 -5.06 8.31 -25.78
N LEU A 596 -5.01 8.26 -24.45
CA LEU A 596 -3.85 7.83 -23.66
C LEU A 596 -4.18 6.56 -22.86
N GLN A 597 -3.28 5.60 -22.86
CA GLN A 597 -3.44 4.34 -22.12
C GLN A 597 -2.97 4.47 -20.67
N PRO A 598 -3.56 3.77 -19.69
CA PRO A 598 -3.07 3.76 -18.33
C PRO A 598 -1.73 3.00 -18.26
N ASP A 599 -0.64 3.73 -18.12
CA ASP A 599 0.67 3.19 -17.76
C ASP A 599 0.63 2.79 -16.29
N GLY A 600 1.26 1.67 -15.97
CA GLY A 600 1.10 1.06 -14.67
C GLY A 600 1.72 1.82 -13.50
N ASN A 601 2.49 2.91 -13.70
CA ASN A 601 3.29 3.56 -12.64
C ASN A 601 3.87 4.98 -12.95
N SER A 602 3.77 5.52 -14.17
CA SER A 602 4.34 6.82 -14.61
C SER A 602 3.30 7.91 -14.94
N PHE A 603 1.99 7.62 -14.83
CA PHE A 603 0.93 8.63 -14.88
C PHE A 603 0.87 9.44 -13.60
N ASP A 604 1.46 10.63 -13.59
CA ASP A 604 1.20 11.63 -12.56
C ASP A 604 0.39 12.81 -13.07
N LEU A 605 -0.90 12.52 -13.23
CA LEU A 605 -1.92 13.54 -13.46
C LEU A 605 -1.82 14.67 -12.42
N MET A 606 -1.47 14.38 -11.16
CA MET A 606 -1.45 15.41 -10.12
C MET A 606 -0.28 16.40 -10.24
N SER A 607 0.81 16.04 -10.92
CA SER A 607 1.90 16.97 -11.27
C SER A 607 1.80 17.52 -12.70
N GLY A 608 0.74 17.16 -13.43
CA GLY A 608 0.50 17.66 -14.78
C GLY A 608 1.40 17.02 -15.85
N MET A 609 1.94 15.81 -15.62
CA MET A 609 2.83 15.13 -16.57
C MET A 609 2.26 13.77 -17.01
N ILE A 610 2.37 13.48 -18.31
CA ILE A 610 2.00 12.18 -18.88
C ILE A 610 3.13 11.65 -19.78
N MET A 611 3.55 10.41 -19.52
CA MET A 611 4.46 9.64 -20.37
C MET A 611 3.68 8.58 -21.15
N THR A 612 4.02 8.36 -22.43
CA THR A 612 3.58 7.16 -23.16
C THR A 612 4.74 6.19 -23.27
N ARG A 613 4.50 4.88 -23.07
CA ARG A 613 5.52 3.88 -23.39
C ARG A 613 5.68 3.82 -24.91
N ALA A 614 6.91 3.96 -25.41
CA ALA A 614 7.22 3.65 -26.80
C ALA A 614 6.84 2.18 -27.07
N LYS A 615 6.20 1.93 -28.22
CA LYS A 615 5.73 0.61 -28.65
C LYS A 615 6.86 -0.42 -28.66
#